data_AF-A0A3C1VAM0-F1
#
_entry.id   AF-A0A3C1VAM0-F1
#
_cell.length_a   1.000
_cell.length_b   1.000
_cell.length_c   1.000
_cell.angle_alpha   90.00
_cell.angle_beta   90.00
_cell.angle_gamma   90.00
#
_symmetry.space_group_name_H-M   'P 1'
#
loop_
_entity.id
_entity.type
_entity.pdbx_description
1 polymer ?
#
loop_
_entity_poly.entity_id
_entity_poly.type
_entity_poly.pdbx_seq_one_letter_code
_entity_poly.pdbx_strand_id
1 'polypeptide(L)'
;MKQIFLLFFLSMATSLYSGQAKTVSFRDLSGIEYSNVVILTIEKDGVLLRYGDEFRYDRVKFTNMSEQAQLQCGYDAKKLQQQREEKAAKEKLAREQFFEQRAAAIKQMQEAEILSLSRLVYPISIGDFPKTDSAKATCKELVAELKGVNTGLKLGLSYSKFSDLLTDTAIKIQKMRDLSKDELPAVFQTRMDDCIRIYNDSRDDWRKKIDSDIEETKAWREYFVQKAWAESGIHLTMLTGIIDSRTNVNELVINQAIDIVRDEKRAFDKGVLPIELRSYKAISLLSDEELIKRLNEKLASR
;
A
#
# COMPACT_ATOMS: atom_id res chain seq x y z
N MET A 1 -10.31 30.79 -4.78
CA MET A 1 -11.73 30.39 -4.71
C MET A 1 -11.86 29.34 -3.61
N LYS A 2 -12.06 29.76 -2.36
CA LYS A 2 -13.33 29.69 -1.60
C LYS A 2 -13.93 28.26 -1.55
N GLN A 3 -13.64 27.63 -0.41
CA GLN A 3 -14.37 26.58 0.33
C GLN A 3 -15.72 26.13 -0.24
N ILE A 4 -15.90 24.81 -0.41
CA ILE A 4 -17.15 24.13 -0.03
C ILE A 4 -16.79 22.80 0.63
N PHE A 5 -16.87 22.80 1.97
CA PHE A 5 -17.07 21.62 2.80
C PHE A 5 -18.36 20.92 2.30
N LEU A 6 -18.25 19.74 1.70
CA LEU A 6 -19.41 18.84 1.63
C LEU A 6 -19.53 18.16 3.00
N LEU A 7 -20.13 18.90 3.94
CA LEU A 7 -20.78 18.33 5.10
C LEU A 7 -21.78 17.31 4.59
N PHE A 8 -21.47 16.03 4.83
CA PHE A 8 -22.47 14.97 4.82
C PHE A 8 -23.58 15.44 5.75
N PHE A 9 -24.68 15.87 5.15
CA PHE A 9 -25.94 16.04 5.83
C PHE A 9 -26.23 14.72 6.54
N LEU A 10 -26.03 14.70 7.85
CA LEU A 10 -26.98 14.05 8.75
C LEU A 10 -28.33 14.69 8.41
N SER A 11 -28.99 14.19 7.36
CA SER A 11 -30.41 14.39 7.18
C SER A 11 -31.03 13.65 8.34
N MET A 12 -31.23 14.40 9.42
CA MET A 12 -32.17 14.06 10.46
C MET A 12 -33.40 13.48 9.77
N ALA A 13 -33.64 12.20 10.00
CA ALA A 13 -34.99 11.68 9.91
C ALA A 13 -35.77 12.27 11.10
N THR A 14 -35.94 13.59 11.13
CA THR A 14 -37.14 14.19 11.70
C THR A 14 -38.25 13.89 10.71
N SER A 15 -38.67 12.62 10.66
CA SER A 15 -40.01 12.30 10.23
C SER A 15 -40.93 13.13 11.11
N LEU A 16 -41.42 14.25 10.56
CA LEU A 16 -42.55 14.99 11.08
C LEU A 16 -43.73 14.03 10.99
N TYR A 17 -43.88 13.22 12.02
CA TYR A 17 -45.11 12.51 12.30
C TYR A 17 -46.15 13.59 12.61
N SER A 18 -46.98 13.93 11.62
CA SER A 18 -48.29 14.53 11.88
C SER A 18 -49.19 13.44 12.49
N GLY A 19 -48.84 13.00 13.69
CA GLY A 19 -49.68 12.14 14.52
C GLY A 19 -50.54 13.04 15.39
N GLN A 20 -51.85 12.79 15.46
CA GLN A 20 -52.70 13.33 16.52
C GLN A 20 -51.97 13.16 17.86
N ALA A 21 -51.87 14.25 18.64
CA ALA A 21 -51.26 14.20 19.97
C ALA A 21 -52.00 13.16 20.81
N LYS A 22 -51.42 11.97 20.95
CA LYS A 22 -52.03 10.85 21.66
C LYS A 22 -52.00 11.20 23.15
N THR A 23 -53.15 11.44 23.73
CA THR A 23 -53.30 11.55 25.19
C THR A 23 -53.22 10.15 25.80
N VAL A 24 -52.57 10.06 26.95
CA VAL A 24 -52.32 8.81 27.66
C VAL A 24 -52.74 8.99 29.11
N SER A 25 -53.22 7.92 29.73
CA SER A 25 -53.50 7.88 31.17
C SER A 25 -52.87 6.64 31.77
N PHE A 26 -52.09 6.79 32.84
CA PHE A 26 -51.41 5.68 33.51
C PHE A 26 -51.18 5.99 35.00
N ARG A 27 -50.93 4.96 35.79
CA ARG A 27 -50.52 5.06 37.20
C ARG A 27 -49.07 4.63 37.35
N ASP A 28 -48.28 5.41 38.08
CA ASP A 28 -46.89 5.06 38.38
C ASP A 28 -46.79 4.02 39.51
N LEU A 29 -45.60 3.49 39.74
CA LEU A 29 -45.35 2.46 40.76
C LEU A 29 -45.47 3.02 42.19
N SER A 30 -45.47 4.34 42.36
CA SER A 30 -45.70 5.02 43.63
C SER A 30 -47.19 5.30 43.90
N GLY A 31 -48.07 4.97 42.95
CA GLY A 31 -49.52 5.14 43.06
C GLY A 31 -50.06 6.48 42.54
N ILE A 32 -49.22 7.33 41.95
CA ILE A 32 -49.65 8.62 41.38
C ILE A 32 -50.31 8.37 40.03
N GLU A 33 -51.48 8.98 39.83
CA GLU A 33 -52.27 8.83 38.61
C GLU A 33 -52.08 10.03 37.68
N TYR A 34 -51.63 9.75 36.47
CA TYR A 34 -51.44 10.73 35.39
C TYR A 34 -52.57 10.51 34.39
N SER A 35 -53.46 11.49 34.25
CA SER A 35 -54.66 11.37 33.40
C SER A 35 -54.65 12.40 32.28
N ASN A 36 -54.99 11.96 31.06
CA ASN A 36 -55.11 12.80 29.86
C ASN A 36 -53.85 13.63 29.56
N VAL A 37 -52.67 13.03 29.79
CA VAL A 37 -51.38 13.68 29.55
C VAL A 37 -50.94 13.49 28.11
N VAL A 38 -50.30 14.51 27.53
CA VAL A 38 -49.65 14.45 26.22
C VAL A 38 -48.16 14.19 26.43
N ILE A 39 -47.63 13.15 25.78
CA ILE A 39 -46.19 12.89 25.77
C ILE A 39 -45.52 13.86 24.81
N LEU A 40 -44.64 14.72 25.33
CA LEU A 40 -43.90 15.69 24.53
C LEU A 40 -42.62 15.07 23.98
N THR A 41 -41.87 14.40 24.86
CA THR A 41 -40.57 13.82 24.53
C THR A 41 -40.35 12.54 25.35
N ILE A 42 -39.85 11.51 24.69
CA ILE A 42 -39.31 10.31 25.34
C ILE A 42 -37.81 10.54 25.53
N GLU A 43 -37.36 10.61 26.77
CA GLU A 43 -35.97 10.87 27.14
C GLU A 43 -35.24 9.56 27.47
N LYS A 44 -33.95 9.66 27.83
CA LYS A 44 -33.10 8.47 28.10
C LYS A 44 -33.57 7.67 29.34
N ASP A 45 -34.15 8.34 30.34
CA ASP A 45 -34.48 7.77 31.64
C ASP A 45 -35.95 7.97 32.05
N GLY A 46 -36.79 8.56 31.19
CA GLY A 46 -38.19 8.83 31.47
C GLY A 46 -38.91 9.50 30.30
N VAL A 47 -40.09 10.03 30.58
CA VAL A 47 -40.87 10.82 29.62
C VAL A 47 -41.17 12.19 30.20
N LEU A 48 -41.16 13.19 29.32
CA LEU A 48 -41.66 14.53 29.59
C LEU A 48 -43.11 14.61 29.11
N LEU A 49 -44.01 14.97 30.02
CA LEU A 49 -45.44 15.01 29.77
C LEU A 49 -46.04 16.39 30.08
N ARG A 50 -47.15 16.72 29.43
CA ARG A 50 -47.95 17.93 29.65
C ARG A 50 -49.40 17.57 29.90
N TYR A 51 -50.07 18.28 30.81
CA TYR A 51 -51.49 18.10 31.09
C TYR A 51 -52.33 19.00 30.18
N GLY A 52 -53.05 18.42 29.21
CA GLY A 52 -53.94 19.17 28.32
C GLY A 52 -53.32 20.40 27.65
N ASP A 53 -54.06 21.52 27.70
CA ASP A 53 -53.64 22.86 27.22
C ASP A 53 -53.02 23.73 28.33
N GLU A 54 -52.83 23.17 29.53
CA GLU A 54 -52.22 23.88 30.65
C GLU A 54 -50.69 23.89 30.52
N PHE A 55 -50.03 24.98 30.95
CA PHE A 55 -48.57 25.07 31.05
C PHE A 55 -48.01 24.27 32.25
N ARG A 56 -48.55 23.08 32.51
CA ARG A 56 -48.10 22.19 33.57
C ARG A 56 -47.39 21.00 32.95
N TYR A 57 -46.15 20.78 33.39
CA TYR A 57 -45.28 19.72 32.89
C TYR A 57 -44.82 18.86 34.06
N ASP A 58 -44.70 17.56 33.82
CA ASP A 58 -44.05 16.64 34.75
C ASP A 58 -43.08 15.74 34.01
N ARG A 59 -42.15 15.17 34.75
CA ARG A 59 -41.21 14.17 34.26
C ARG A 59 -41.34 12.91 35.09
N VAL A 60 -41.60 11.80 34.42
CA VAL A 60 -41.75 10.50 35.10
C VAL A 60 -40.67 9.57 34.59
N LYS A 61 -39.83 9.09 35.51
CA LYS A 61 -38.74 8.16 35.20
C LYS A 61 -39.29 6.78 34.85
N PHE A 62 -38.68 6.09 33.89
CA PHE A 62 -39.07 4.73 33.51
C PHE A 62 -38.96 3.74 34.68
N THR A 63 -38.03 3.96 35.61
CA THR A 63 -37.88 3.15 36.82
C THR A 63 -39.10 3.23 37.75
N ASN A 64 -39.95 4.24 37.60
CA ASN A 64 -41.20 4.40 38.35
C ASN A 64 -42.44 4.05 37.50
N MET A 65 -42.27 3.45 36.32
CA MET A 65 -43.38 3.05 35.45
C MET A 65 -43.45 1.53 35.28
N SER A 66 -44.66 0.98 35.22
CA SER A 66 -44.87 -0.39 34.75
C SER A 66 -44.55 -0.52 33.26
N GLU A 67 -44.21 -1.72 32.79
CA GLU A 67 -43.93 -1.97 31.36
C GLU A 67 -45.09 -1.54 30.45
N GLN A 68 -46.33 -1.76 30.90
CA GLN A 68 -47.53 -1.35 30.16
C GLN A 68 -47.63 0.19 30.06
N ALA A 69 -47.35 0.93 31.13
CA ALA A 69 -47.34 2.39 31.11
C ALA A 69 -46.23 2.94 30.21
N GLN A 70 -45.04 2.32 30.23
CA GLN A 70 -43.94 2.65 29.33
C GLN A 70 -44.34 2.48 27.85
N LEU A 71 -44.94 1.34 27.49
CA LEU A 71 -45.43 1.06 26.13
C LEU A 71 -46.53 2.04 25.70
N GLN A 72 -47.45 2.37 26.59
CA GLN A 72 -48.51 3.36 26.34
C GLN A 72 -47.93 4.75 26.03
N CYS A 73 -46.84 5.11 26.70
CA CYS A 73 -46.09 6.35 26.46
C CYS A 73 -45.16 6.28 25.22
N GLY A 74 -45.16 5.17 24.49
CA GLY A 74 -44.35 4.98 23.27
C GLY A 74 -42.93 4.48 23.51
N TYR A 75 -42.56 4.10 24.74
CA TYR A 75 -41.27 3.51 25.06
C TYR A 75 -41.38 1.98 25.10
N ASP A 76 -40.75 1.31 24.14
CA ASP A 76 -40.63 -0.15 24.10
C ASP A 76 -39.18 -0.57 24.34
N ALA A 77 -38.89 -0.96 25.58
CA ALA A 77 -37.55 -1.38 25.99
C ALA A 77 -37.04 -2.59 25.19
N LYS A 78 -37.91 -3.54 24.85
CA LYS A 78 -37.53 -4.77 24.11
C LYS A 78 -37.19 -4.43 22.67
N LYS A 79 -38.01 -3.61 22.01
CA LYS A 79 -37.73 -3.14 20.64
C LYS A 79 -36.46 -2.29 20.57
N LEU A 80 -36.23 -1.41 21.55
CA LEU A 80 -35.01 -0.60 21.62
C LEU A 80 -33.76 -1.45 21.87
N GLN A 81 -33.88 -2.48 22.70
CA GLN A 81 -32.79 -3.44 22.93
C GLN A 81 -32.46 -4.22 21.67
N GLN A 82 -33.47 -4.75 20.97
CA GLN A 82 -33.30 -5.44 19.68
C GLN A 82 -32.64 -4.53 18.63
N GLN A 83 -33.06 -3.27 18.52
CA GLN A 83 -32.43 -2.31 17.59
C GLN A 83 -30.96 -2.02 17.93
N ARG A 84 -30.61 -1.97 19.21
CA ARG A 84 -29.21 -1.81 19.65
C ARG A 84 -28.38 -3.04 19.32
N GLU A 85 -28.92 -4.23 19.55
CA GLU A 85 -28.27 -5.50 19.22
C GLU A 85 -28.07 -5.64 17.71
N GLU A 86 -29.09 -5.33 16.90
CA GLU A 86 -28.98 -5.31 15.44
C GLU A 86 -27.95 -4.29 14.94
N LYS A 87 -27.92 -3.09 15.53
CA LYS A 87 -26.93 -2.06 15.17
C LYS A 87 -25.52 -2.52 15.53
N ALA A 88 -25.32 -3.07 16.73
CA ALA A 88 -24.03 -3.60 17.17
C ALA A 88 -23.58 -4.79 16.29
N ALA A 89 -24.50 -5.67 15.89
CA ALA A 89 -24.21 -6.78 14.98
C ALA A 89 -23.81 -6.27 13.58
N LYS A 90 -24.51 -5.26 13.04
CA LYS A 90 -24.15 -4.63 11.76
C LYS A 90 -22.80 -3.92 11.81
N GLU A 91 -22.51 -3.19 12.89
CA GLU A 91 -21.22 -2.53 13.09
C GLU A 91 -20.07 -3.55 13.22
N LYS A 92 -20.30 -4.66 13.93
CA LYS A 92 -19.33 -5.75 14.03
C LYS A 92 -19.06 -6.39 12.67
N LEU A 93 -20.11 -6.72 11.91
CA LEU A 93 -19.98 -7.31 10.58
C LEU A 93 -19.27 -6.35 9.61
N ALA A 94 -19.63 -5.06 9.61
CA ALA A 94 -18.98 -4.05 8.78
C ALA A 94 -17.49 -3.91 9.13
N ARG A 95 -17.14 -3.98 10.42
CA ARG A 95 -15.76 -3.95 10.89
C ARG A 95 -14.96 -5.18 10.46
N GLU A 96 -15.56 -6.37 10.56
CA GLU A 96 -14.96 -7.63 10.09
C GLU A 96 -14.72 -7.57 8.58
N GLN A 97 -15.73 -7.19 7.79
CA GLN A 97 -15.62 -7.00 6.34
C GLN A 97 -14.54 -5.97 5.97
N PHE A 98 -14.45 -4.86 6.70
CA PHE A 98 -13.41 -3.86 6.47
C PHE A 98 -12.00 -4.45 6.70
N PHE A 99 -11.80 -5.24 7.74
CA PHE A 99 -10.51 -5.89 7.99
C PHE A 99 -10.18 -6.95 6.94
N GLU A 100 -11.16 -7.75 6.51
CA GLU A 100 -11.00 -8.73 5.45
C GLU A 100 -10.62 -8.07 4.11
N GLN A 101 -11.34 -7.02 3.71
CA GLN A 101 -11.02 -6.25 2.50
C GLN A 101 -9.61 -5.65 2.57
N ARG A 102 -9.23 -5.10 3.73
CA ARG A 102 -7.89 -4.55 3.92
C ARG A 102 -6.81 -5.63 3.86
N ALA A 103 -7.04 -6.80 4.45
CA ALA A 103 -6.11 -7.92 4.39
C ALA A 103 -5.95 -8.44 2.95
N ALA A 104 -7.05 -8.55 2.21
CA ALA A 104 -7.06 -8.94 0.80
C ALA A 104 -6.29 -7.94 -0.07
N ALA A 105 -6.50 -6.63 0.14
CA ALA A 105 -5.77 -5.58 -0.58
C ALA A 105 -4.27 -5.64 -0.31
N ILE A 106 -3.85 -5.82 0.96
CA ILE A 106 -2.43 -5.99 1.32
C ILE A 106 -1.83 -7.20 0.62
N LYS A 107 -2.55 -8.33 0.59
CA LYS A 107 -2.09 -9.55 -0.08
C LYS A 107 -1.89 -9.34 -1.58
N GLN A 108 -2.85 -8.70 -2.25
CA GLN A 108 -2.73 -8.35 -3.67
C GLN A 108 -1.53 -7.45 -3.96
N MET A 109 -1.27 -6.46 -3.10
CA MET A 109 -0.09 -5.59 -3.22
C MET A 109 1.21 -6.41 -3.04
N GLN A 110 1.26 -7.31 -2.06
CA GLN A 110 2.41 -8.20 -1.87
C GLN A 110 2.67 -9.07 -3.12
N GLU A 111 1.62 -9.66 -3.70
CA GLU A 111 1.75 -10.47 -4.92
C GLU A 111 2.21 -9.65 -6.13
N ALA A 112 1.77 -8.40 -6.27
CA ALA A 112 2.24 -7.50 -7.33
C ALA A 112 3.73 -7.16 -7.15
N GLU A 113 4.17 -6.88 -5.92
CA GLU A 113 5.57 -6.57 -5.62
C GLU A 113 6.48 -7.80 -5.79
N ILE A 114 6.05 -9.00 -5.35
CA ILE A 114 6.78 -10.25 -5.59
C ILE A 114 6.89 -10.53 -7.09
N LEU A 115 5.83 -10.27 -7.86
CA LEU A 115 5.89 -10.37 -9.32
C LEU A 115 6.92 -9.39 -9.90
N SER A 116 6.96 -8.15 -9.41
CA SER A 116 7.96 -7.16 -9.81
C SER A 116 9.39 -7.63 -9.53
N LEU A 117 9.68 -8.05 -8.29
CA LEU A 117 10.99 -8.60 -7.88
C LEU A 117 11.39 -9.83 -8.71
N SER A 118 10.44 -10.70 -9.03
CA SER A 118 10.72 -11.87 -9.88
C SER A 118 11.05 -11.51 -11.33
N ARG A 119 10.78 -10.28 -11.81
CA ARG A 119 11.24 -9.82 -13.14
C ARG A 119 12.69 -9.32 -13.06
N LEU A 120 13.04 -8.68 -11.96
CA LEU A 120 14.42 -8.27 -11.64
C LEU A 120 15.33 -9.49 -11.51
N VAL A 121 14.90 -10.51 -10.77
CA VAL A 121 15.60 -11.78 -10.58
C VAL A 121 15.11 -12.80 -11.58
N TYR A 122 15.82 -13.05 -12.68
CA TYR A 122 15.52 -14.16 -13.60
C TYR A 122 16.62 -15.21 -13.46
N PRO A 123 16.34 -16.40 -12.92
CA PRO A 123 17.36 -17.42 -12.76
C PRO A 123 18.04 -17.75 -14.08
N ILE A 124 19.37 -17.66 -14.11
CA ILE A 124 20.14 -18.11 -15.27
C ILE A 124 20.26 -19.62 -15.26
N SER A 125 20.17 -20.20 -16.45
CA SER A 125 20.27 -21.62 -16.74
C SER A 125 21.45 -21.88 -17.68
N ILE A 126 21.79 -23.16 -17.88
CA ILE A 126 22.88 -23.54 -18.81
C ILE A 126 22.57 -23.08 -20.24
N GLY A 127 21.29 -23.00 -20.62
CA GLY A 127 20.87 -22.53 -21.94
C GLY A 127 21.18 -21.06 -22.21
N ASP A 128 21.45 -20.28 -21.17
CA ASP A 128 21.72 -18.84 -21.28
C ASP A 128 23.20 -18.53 -21.52
N PHE A 129 24.07 -19.54 -21.53
CA PHE A 129 25.51 -19.37 -21.68
C PHE A 129 25.90 -19.11 -23.15
N PRO A 130 26.96 -18.31 -23.39
CA PRO A 130 27.51 -18.15 -24.73
C PRO A 130 27.99 -19.50 -25.27
N LYS A 131 27.60 -19.82 -26.50
CA LYS A 131 27.85 -21.14 -27.13
C LYS A 131 29.22 -21.24 -27.80
N THR A 132 29.87 -20.12 -28.10
CA THR A 132 31.16 -20.04 -28.78
C THR A 132 32.14 -19.23 -27.93
N ASP A 133 33.45 -19.49 -28.11
CA ASP A 133 34.51 -18.70 -27.44
C ASP A 133 34.50 -17.24 -27.88
N SER A 134 34.15 -16.99 -29.15
CA SER A 134 34.02 -15.63 -29.70
C SER A 134 32.85 -14.88 -29.04
N ALA A 135 31.65 -15.47 -28.96
CA ALA A 135 30.54 -14.89 -28.21
C ALA A 135 30.89 -14.66 -26.74
N LYS A 136 31.60 -15.61 -26.11
CA LYS A 136 32.06 -15.47 -24.72
C LYS A 136 33.03 -14.29 -24.56
N ALA A 137 33.95 -14.09 -25.49
CA ALA A 137 34.88 -12.96 -25.50
C ALA A 137 34.12 -11.63 -25.65
N THR A 138 33.20 -11.52 -26.61
CA THR A 138 32.36 -10.32 -26.78
C THR A 138 31.53 -10.04 -25.52
N CYS A 139 30.88 -11.05 -24.93
CA CYS A 139 30.14 -10.87 -23.67
C CYS A 139 31.03 -10.34 -22.54
N LYS A 140 32.28 -10.80 -22.43
CA LYS A 140 33.22 -10.31 -21.42
C LYS A 140 33.57 -8.84 -21.62
N GLU A 141 33.82 -8.41 -22.85
CA GLU A 141 34.10 -7.01 -23.18
C GLU A 141 32.89 -6.11 -22.88
N LEU A 142 31.69 -6.54 -23.26
CA LEU A 142 30.43 -5.84 -22.94
C LEU A 142 30.22 -5.67 -21.43
N VAL A 143 30.44 -6.74 -20.66
CA VAL A 143 30.35 -6.69 -19.19
C VAL A 143 31.42 -5.80 -18.57
N ALA A 144 32.62 -5.74 -19.15
CA ALA A 144 33.69 -4.89 -18.65
C ALA A 144 33.32 -3.40 -18.73
N GLU A 145 32.69 -2.96 -19.82
CA GLU A 145 32.21 -1.59 -19.96
C GLU A 145 31.16 -1.25 -18.88
N LEU A 146 30.16 -2.12 -18.64
CA LEU A 146 29.18 -1.93 -17.58
C LEU A 146 29.79 -1.94 -16.17
N LYS A 147 30.79 -2.81 -15.94
CA LYS A 147 31.58 -2.81 -14.68
C LYS A 147 32.31 -1.49 -14.48
N GLY A 148 32.78 -0.85 -15.56
CA GLY A 148 33.38 0.47 -15.53
C GLY A 148 32.43 1.53 -14.96
N VAL A 149 31.18 1.57 -15.45
CA VAL A 149 30.12 2.45 -14.94
C VAL A 149 29.88 2.21 -13.45
N ASN A 150 29.62 0.95 -13.06
CA ASN A 150 29.37 0.59 -11.67
C ASN A 150 30.54 0.94 -10.73
N THR A 151 31.77 0.74 -11.19
CA THR A 151 32.98 1.08 -10.42
C THR A 151 33.10 2.59 -10.25
N GLY A 152 32.86 3.36 -11.31
CA GLY A 152 32.83 4.82 -11.22
C GLY A 152 31.82 5.32 -10.19
N LEU A 153 30.61 4.77 -10.20
CA LEU A 153 29.58 5.11 -9.20
C LEU A 153 30.05 4.81 -7.76
N LYS A 154 30.63 3.63 -7.53
CA LYS A 154 31.19 3.25 -6.21
C LYS A 154 32.34 4.15 -5.74
N LEU A 155 33.09 4.73 -6.67
CA LEU A 155 34.16 5.68 -6.40
C LEU A 155 33.66 7.13 -6.24
N GLY A 156 32.34 7.36 -6.30
CA GLY A 156 31.75 8.68 -6.07
C GLY A 156 31.89 9.63 -7.25
N LEU A 157 31.70 9.14 -8.50
CA LEU A 157 31.62 10.02 -9.66
C LEU A 157 30.58 11.14 -9.47
N SER A 158 30.90 12.34 -9.98
CA SER A 158 29.92 13.41 -10.10
C SER A 158 28.86 13.06 -11.14
N TYR A 159 27.67 13.68 -11.03
CA TYR A 159 26.59 13.51 -12.01
C TYR A 159 27.06 13.72 -13.46
N SER A 160 27.81 14.79 -13.74
CA SER A 160 28.33 15.08 -15.09
C SER A 160 29.19 13.94 -15.64
N LYS A 161 30.17 13.49 -14.85
CA LYS A 161 31.06 12.39 -15.25
C LYS A 161 30.30 11.06 -15.40
N PHE A 162 29.31 10.80 -14.55
CA PHE A 162 28.45 9.63 -14.68
C PHE A 162 27.62 9.69 -15.97
N SER A 163 27.01 10.84 -16.27
CA SER A 163 26.19 11.04 -17.47
C SER A 163 27.00 10.84 -18.75
N ASP A 164 28.21 11.41 -18.81
CA ASP A 164 29.12 11.26 -19.95
C ASP A 164 29.58 9.80 -20.09
N LEU A 165 30.05 9.20 -18.99
CA LEU A 165 30.49 7.80 -18.97
C LEU A 165 29.38 6.84 -19.42
N LEU A 166 28.15 7.02 -18.94
CA LEU A 166 27.02 6.19 -19.33
C LEU A 166 26.71 6.30 -20.83
N THR A 167 26.78 7.52 -21.38
CA THR A 167 26.53 7.78 -22.80
C THR A 167 27.59 7.10 -23.66
N ASP A 168 28.87 7.27 -23.30
CA ASP A 168 29.99 6.64 -24.00
C ASP A 168 29.91 5.11 -23.93
N THR A 169 29.61 4.55 -22.75
CA THR A 169 29.44 3.12 -22.55
C THR A 169 28.28 2.57 -23.40
N ALA A 170 27.13 3.24 -23.44
CA ALA A 170 25.99 2.82 -24.26
C ALA A 170 26.34 2.77 -25.76
N ILE A 171 27.05 3.79 -26.26
CA ILE A 171 27.50 3.84 -27.65
C ILE A 171 28.50 2.71 -27.95
N LYS A 172 29.47 2.48 -27.06
CA LYS A 172 30.44 1.39 -27.21
C LYS A 172 29.77 0.02 -27.21
N ILE A 173 28.82 -0.21 -26.30
CA ILE A 173 28.05 -1.45 -26.24
C ILE A 173 27.30 -1.68 -27.54
N GLN A 174 26.60 -0.65 -28.06
CA GLN A 174 25.89 -0.78 -29.34
C GLN A 174 26.85 -1.15 -30.48
N LYS A 175 27.98 -0.45 -30.59
CA LYS A 175 29.01 -0.76 -31.61
C LYS A 175 29.55 -2.19 -31.48
N MET A 176 29.84 -2.65 -30.27
CA MET A 176 30.32 -4.03 -30.04
C MET A 176 29.27 -5.08 -30.41
N ARG A 177 27.98 -4.81 -30.17
CA ARG A 177 26.88 -5.69 -30.63
C ARG A 177 26.81 -5.73 -32.15
N ASP A 178 26.81 -4.57 -32.80
CA ASP A 178 26.69 -4.45 -34.26
C ASP A 178 27.86 -5.14 -34.99
N LEU A 179 29.04 -5.16 -34.37
CA LEU A 179 30.25 -5.79 -34.90
C LEU A 179 30.43 -7.25 -34.48
N SER A 180 29.56 -7.78 -33.60
CA SER A 180 29.70 -9.16 -33.14
C SER A 180 29.43 -10.13 -34.29
N LYS A 181 30.31 -11.12 -34.43
CA LYS A 181 30.21 -12.15 -35.47
C LYS A 181 29.24 -13.27 -35.10
N ASP A 182 28.97 -13.43 -33.81
CA ASP A 182 28.14 -14.49 -33.25
C ASP A 182 26.88 -13.91 -32.61
N GLU A 183 25.82 -14.72 -32.59
CA GLU A 183 24.60 -14.38 -31.87
C GLU A 183 24.85 -14.43 -30.35
N LEU A 184 24.67 -13.29 -29.68
CA LEU A 184 24.76 -13.20 -28.22
C LEU A 184 23.53 -13.85 -27.57
N PRO A 185 23.65 -14.53 -26.42
CA PRO A 185 22.50 -15.14 -25.75
C PRO A 185 21.38 -14.12 -25.46
N ALA A 186 20.13 -14.47 -25.76
CA ALA A 186 18.99 -13.55 -25.62
C ALA A 186 18.83 -13.02 -24.18
N VAL A 187 19.02 -13.88 -23.17
CA VAL A 187 18.98 -13.48 -21.76
C VAL A 187 20.14 -12.54 -21.42
N PHE A 188 21.34 -12.78 -21.94
CA PHE A 188 22.47 -11.86 -21.77
C PHE A 188 22.14 -10.47 -22.34
N GLN A 189 21.61 -10.41 -23.57
CA GLN A 189 21.23 -9.14 -24.19
C GLN A 189 20.16 -8.41 -23.37
N THR A 190 19.12 -9.11 -22.94
CA THR A 190 18.05 -8.53 -22.11
C THR A 190 18.59 -7.93 -20.82
N ARG A 191 19.49 -8.65 -20.11
CA ARG A 191 20.05 -8.15 -18.83
C ARG A 191 20.99 -6.97 -19.02
N MET A 192 21.73 -6.92 -20.13
CA MET A 192 22.56 -5.79 -20.49
C MET A 192 21.70 -4.55 -20.83
N ASP A 193 20.63 -4.74 -21.61
CA ASP A 193 19.69 -3.67 -21.94
C ASP A 193 19.00 -3.14 -20.66
N ASP A 194 18.65 -4.02 -19.72
CA ASP A 194 18.13 -3.62 -18.41
C ASP A 194 19.16 -2.82 -17.59
N CYS A 195 20.44 -3.21 -17.53
CA CYS A 195 21.48 -2.40 -16.88
C CYS A 195 21.51 -0.96 -17.44
N ILE A 196 21.56 -0.83 -18.77
CA ILE A 196 21.64 0.48 -19.43
C ILE A 196 20.37 1.29 -19.17
N ARG A 197 19.19 0.67 -19.28
CA ARG A 197 17.91 1.33 -19.01
C ARG A 197 17.87 1.85 -17.57
N ILE A 198 18.18 1.01 -16.59
CA ILE A 198 18.14 1.38 -15.18
C ILE A 198 19.17 2.46 -14.85
N TYR A 199 20.37 2.42 -15.44
CA TYR A 199 21.32 3.52 -15.30
C TYR A 199 20.79 4.83 -15.89
N ASN A 200 20.09 4.80 -17.03
CA ASN A 200 19.46 5.99 -17.60
C ASN A 200 18.33 6.51 -16.69
N ASP A 201 17.48 5.63 -16.15
CA ASP A 201 16.44 5.99 -15.18
C ASP A 201 17.07 6.69 -13.96
N SER A 202 18.20 6.14 -13.45
CA SER A 202 18.95 6.73 -12.34
C SER A 202 19.57 8.09 -12.69
N ARG A 203 20.03 8.30 -13.93
CA ARG A 203 20.55 9.59 -14.40
C ARG A 203 19.43 10.64 -14.37
N ASP A 204 18.24 10.27 -14.83
CA ASP A 204 17.10 11.18 -14.86
C ASP A 204 16.61 11.54 -13.46
N ASP A 205 16.59 10.58 -12.53
CA ASP A 205 16.27 10.85 -11.12
C ASP A 205 17.34 11.69 -10.41
N TRP A 206 18.62 11.46 -10.71
CA TRP A 206 19.71 12.29 -10.18
C TRP A 206 19.62 13.72 -10.71
N ARG A 207 19.31 13.91 -12.00
CA ARG A 207 19.06 15.24 -12.55
C ARG A 207 17.90 15.93 -11.83
N LYS A 208 16.75 15.26 -11.67
CA LYS A 208 15.59 15.79 -10.94
C LYS A 208 15.91 16.11 -9.48
N LYS A 209 16.83 15.38 -8.85
CA LYS A 209 17.34 15.70 -7.51
C LYS A 209 18.10 17.02 -7.51
N ILE A 210 19.01 17.22 -8.47
CA ILE A 210 19.81 18.45 -8.60
C ILE A 210 18.91 19.66 -8.85
N ASP A 211 17.91 19.50 -9.71
CA ASP A 211 16.99 20.57 -10.12
C ASP A 211 15.91 20.90 -9.06
N SER A 212 15.76 20.07 -8.02
CA SER A 212 14.74 20.27 -6.98
C SER A 212 15.20 21.28 -5.93
N ASP A 213 14.32 22.19 -5.53
CA ASP A 213 14.55 23.08 -4.37
C ASP A 213 13.98 22.52 -3.06
N ILE A 214 13.20 21.43 -3.12
CA ILE A 214 12.52 20.81 -1.97
C ILE A 214 13.40 19.70 -1.40
N GLU A 215 13.79 19.81 -0.13
CA GLU A 215 14.72 18.88 0.52
C GLU A 215 14.14 17.47 0.66
N GLU A 216 12.86 17.35 1.01
CA GLU A 216 12.17 16.06 1.03
C GLU A 216 12.24 15.39 -0.34
N THR A 217 12.09 16.18 -1.41
CA THR A 217 12.18 15.67 -2.79
C THR A 217 13.58 15.21 -3.15
N LYS A 218 14.61 15.90 -2.68
CA LYS A 218 15.99 15.46 -2.85
C LYS A 218 16.25 14.12 -2.15
N ALA A 219 15.70 13.94 -0.95
CA ALA A 219 15.91 12.74 -0.15
C ALA A 219 15.31 11.49 -0.82
N TRP A 220 14.05 11.53 -1.25
CA TRP A 220 13.46 10.35 -1.91
C TRP A 220 14.02 10.13 -3.32
N ARG A 221 14.43 11.18 -4.05
CA ARG A 221 15.16 11.03 -5.32
C ARG A 221 16.51 10.35 -5.14
N GLU A 222 17.28 10.74 -4.11
CA GLU A 222 18.55 10.08 -3.79
C GLU A 222 18.33 8.60 -3.52
N TYR A 223 17.29 8.25 -2.76
CA TYR A 223 16.93 6.85 -2.54
C TYR A 223 16.68 6.11 -3.87
N PHE A 224 15.90 6.67 -4.80
CA PHE A 224 15.65 6.02 -6.09
C PHE A 224 16.89 5.88 -6.97
N VAL A 225 17.81 6.85 -6.93
CA VAL A 225 19.12 6.76 -7.59
C VAL A 225 19.89 5.55 -7.04
N GLN A 226 20.01 5.43 -5.72
CA GLN A 226 20.71 4.31 -5.08
C GLN A 226 20.02 2.96 -5.34
N LYS A 227 18.68 2.93 -5.32
CA LYS A 227 17.88 1.74 -5.65
C LYS A 227 18.17 1.28 -7.09
N ALA A 228 18.14 2.19 -8.06
CA ALA A 228 18.44 1.87 -9.44
C ALA A 228 19.88 1.33 -9.63
N TRP A 229 20.85 1.83 -8.87
CA TRP A 229 22.21 1.28 -8.91
C TRP A 229 22.28 -0.14 -8.33
N ALA A 230 21.55 -0.41 -7.25
CA ALA A 230 21.45 -1.76 -6.69
C ALA A 230 20.77 -2.74 -7.66
N GLU A 231 19.67 -2.32 -8.30
CA GLU A 231 18.98 -3.11 -9.35
C GLU A 231 19.90 -3.38 -10.55
N SER A 232 20.62 -2.37 -11.04
CA SER A 232 21.63 -2.56 -12.09
C SER A 232 22.74 -3.53 -11.66
N GLY A 233 23.11 -3.51 -10.37
CA GLY A 233 24.05 -4.43 -9.76
C GLY A 233 23.60 -5.89 -9.84
N ILE A 234 22.31 -6.17 -9.65
CA ILE A 234 21.73 -7.52 -9.82
C ILE A 234 21.94 -8.00 -11.26
N HIS A 235 21.56 -7.19 -12.25
CA HIS A 235 21.72 -7.55 -13.65
C HIS A 235 23.19 -7.78 -14.00
N LEU A 236 24.11 -6.99 -13.45
CA LEU A 236 25.55 -7.16 -13.65
C LEU A 236 26.09 -8.45 -13.02
N THR A 237 25.58 -8.85 -11.84
CA THR A 237 25.88 -10.15 -11.22
C THR A 237 25.43 -11.29 -12.13
N MET A 238 24.22 -11.20 -12.69
CA MET A 238 23.69 -12.22 -13.60
C MET A 238 24.53 -12.33 -14.89
N LEU A 239 24.86 -11.19 -15.51
CA LEU A 239 25.75 -11.16 -16.68
C LEU A 239 27.10 -11.80 -16.37
N THR A 240 27.64 -11.55 -15.17
CA THR A 240 28.89 -12.20 -14.71
C THR A 240 28.73 -13.71 -14.58
N GLY A 241 27.60 -14.20 -14.05
CA GLY A 241 27.30 -15.63 -14.01
C GLY A 241 27.21 -16.27 -15.40
N ILE A 242 26.60 -15.57 -16.37
CA ILE A 242 26.49 -16.04 -17.75
C ILE A 242 27.87 -16.18 -18.41
N ILE A 243 28.74 -15.17 -18.30
CA ILE A 243 30.10 -15.22 -18.89
C ILE A 243 30.99 -16.27 -18.24
N ASP A 244 30.77 -16.55 -16.95
CA ASP A 244 31.54 -17.54 -16.20
C ASP A 244 30.91 -18.94 -16.28
N SER A 245 29.75 -19.06 -16.94
CA SER A 245 28.98 -20.30 -17.07
C SER A 245 28.61 -20.92 -15.72
N ARG A 246 28.15 -20.08 -14.78
CA ARG A 246 27.84 -20.43 -13.39
C ARG A 246 26.41 -20.07 -13.03
N THR A 247 25.57 -21.06 -12.71
CA THR A 247 24.19 -20.83 -12.25
C THR A 247 24.06 -20.52 -10.77
N ASN A 248 25.10 -20.79 -9.97
CA ASN A 248 25.08 -20.56 -8.52
C ASN A 248 24.99 -19.07 -8.13
N VAL A 249 25.20 -18.14 -9.07
CA VAL A 249 24.94 -16.70 -8.82
C VAL A 249 23.46 -16.38 -8.60
N ASN A 250 22.54 -17.29 -8.95
CA ASN A 250 21.10 -17.08 -8.75
C ASN A 250 20.75 -16.82 -7.28
N GLU A 251 21.41 -17.54 -6.35
CA GLU A 251 21.21 -17.33 -4.91
C GLU A 251 21.71 -15.94 -4.48
N LEU A 252 22.87 -15.51 -4.98
CA LEU A 252 23.41 -14.18 -4.71
C LEU A 252 22.46 -13.08 -5.23
N VAL A 253 21.91 -13.26 -6.42
CA VAL A 253 20.96 -12.31 -7.03
C VAL A 253 19.66 -12.21 -6.22
N ILE A 254 19.14 -13.35 -5.72
CA ILE A 254 17.98 -13.36 -4.83
C ILE A 254 18.27 -12.54 -3.56
N ASN A 255 19.43 -12.76 -2.94
CA ASN A 255 19.84 -12.02 -1.74
C ASN A 255 19.97 -10.52 -2.00
N GLN A 256 20.55 -10.12 -3.14
CA GLN A 256 20.63 -8.71 -3.53
C GLN A 256 19.23 -8.08 -3.72
N ALA A 257 18.27 -8.81 -4.28
CA ALA A 257 16.90 -8.32 -4.44
C ALA A 257 16.19 -8.14 -3.09
N ILE A 258 16.47 -9.02 -2.13
CA ILE A 258 15.95 -8.91 -0.76
C ILE A 258 16.57 -7.70 -0.04
N ASP A 259 17.86 -7.44 -0.25
CA ASP A 259 18.52 -6.26 0.32
C ASP A 259 17.88 -4.96 -0.18
N ILE A 260 17.46 -4.89 -1.45
CA ILE A 260 16.70 -3.75 -1.98
C ILE A 260 15.37 -3.57 -1.22
N VAL A 261 14.63 -4.64 -0.96
CA VAL A 261 13.37 -4.58 -0.19
C VAL A 261 13.64 -4.15 1.26
N ARG A 262 14.72 -4.62 1.88
CA ARG A 262 15.14 -4.20 3.22
C ARG A 262 15.48 -2.71 3.24
N ASP A 263 16.20 -2.22 2.24
CA ASP A 263 16.54 -0.81 2.11
C ASP A 263 15.30 0.08 1.91
N GLU A 264 14.35 -0.40 1.12
CA GLU A 264 13.06 0.26 0.94
C GLU A 264 12.29 0.38 2.26
N LYS A 265 12.19 -0.71 3.01
CA LYS A 265 11.59 -0.72 4.36
C LYS A 265 12.28 0.30 5.26
N ARG A 266 13.61 0.30 5.31
CA ARG A 266 14.40 1.26 6.09
C ARG A 266 14.12 2.71 5.67
N ALA A 267 13.96 2.98 4.38
CA ALA A 267 13.66 4.30 3.86
C ALA A 267 12.25 4.78 4.27
N PHE A 268 11.25 3.90 4.28
CA PHE A 268 9.92 4.21 4.82
C PHE A 268 9.95 4.48 6.33
N ASP A 269 10.63 3.63 7.10
CA ASP A 269 10.70 3.75 8.56
C ASP A 269 11.41 5.05 8.99
N LYS A 270 12.36 5.53 8.18
CA LYS A 270 13.05 6.82 8.37
C LYS A 270 12.27 8.03 7.83
N GLY A 271 11.12 7.84 7.21
CA GLY A 271 10.34 8.91 6.60
C GLY A 271 10.98 9.54 5.35
N VAL A 272 11.95 8.86 4.72
CA VAL A 272 12.57 9.31 3.47
C VAL A 272 11.57 9.15 2.32
N LEU A 273 10.87 8.02 2.26
CA LEU A 273 9.87 7.76 1.24
C LEU A 273 8.50 8.32 1.62
N PRO A 274 7.81 9.04 0.71
CA PRO A 274 6.49 9.57 0.98
C PRO A 274 5.46 8.46 1.21
N ILE A 275 4.52 8.76 2.09
CA ILE A 275 3.50 7.86 2.59
C ILE A 275 2.53 7.39 1.49
N GLU A 276 2.44 8.15 0.41
CA GLU A 276 1.62 7.90 -0.77
C GLU A 276 2.22 6.80 -1.67
N LEU A 277 3.52 6.51 -1.57
CA LEU A 277 4.20 5.42 -2.31
C LEU A 277 4.05 4.05 -1.61
N ARG A 278 2.99 3.88 -0.82
CA ARG A 278 2.77 2.79 0.14
C ARG A 278 2.63 1.37 -0.44
N SER A 279 2.66 1.15 -1.76
CA SER A 279 2.61 -0.22 -2.32
C SER A 279 3.73 -1.09 -1.78
N TYR A 280 4.91 -0.50 -1.61
CA TYR A 280 6.09 -1.12 -1.03
C TYR A 280 6.00 -1.39 0.48
N LYS A 281 5.07 -0.74 1.21
CA LYS A 281 4.82 -1.08 2.62
C LYS A 281 4.26 -2.50 2.76
N ALA A 282 3.52 -2.99 1.78
CA ALA A 282 2.89 -4.30 1.86
C ALA A 282 3.93 -5.44 1.86
N ILE A 283 4.96 -5.37 1.01
CA ILE A 283 6.03 -6.39 0.95
C ILE A 283 6.96 -6.32 2.17
N SER A 284 7.16 -5.12 2.74
CA SER A 284 7.95 -4.90 3.95
C SER A 284 7.39 -5.58 5.22
N LEU A 285 6.11 -6.03 5.17
CA LEU A 285 5.46 -6.78 6.23
C LEU A 285 5.83 -8.27 6.23
N LEU A 286 6.41 -8.78 5.15
CA LEU A 286 6.88 -10.15 5.09
C LEU A 286 8.22 -10.28 5.83
N SER A 287 8.46 -11.45 6.43
CA SER A 287 9.81 -11.81 6.87
C SER A 287 10.68 -12.10 5.65
N ASP A 288 12.00 -12.04 5.82
CA ASP A 288 12.94 -12.38 4.74
C ASP A 288 12.74 -13.84 4.28
N GLU A 289 12.48 -14.76 5.20
CA GLU A 289 12.19 -16.17 4.90
C GLU A 289 10.94 -16.32 4.01
N GLU A 290 9.87 -15.61 4.33
CA GLU A 290 8.64 -15.65 3.55
C GLU A 290 8.82 -14.98 2.18
N LEU A 291 9.61 -13.90 2.11
CA LEU A 291 9.95 -13.23 0.86
C LEU A 291 10.78 -14.15 -0.04
N ILE A 292 11.82 -14.79 0.49
CA ILE A 292 12.64 -15.79 -0.23
C ILE A 292 11.76 -16.91 -0.75
N LYS A 293 10.92 -17.48 0.11
CA LYS A 293 10.03 -18.59 -0.23
C LYS A 293 9.10 -18.20 -1.38
N ARG A 294 8.34 -17.12 -1.24
CA ARG A 294 7.38 -16.69 -2.27
C ARG A 294 8.06 -16.26 -3.57
N LEU A 295 9.24 -15.63 -3.49
CA LEU A 295 10.02 -15.30 -4.67
C LEU A 295 10.44 -16.58 -5.40
N ASN A 296 11.01 -17.56 -4.70
CA ASN A 296 11.39 -18.84 -5.28
C ASN A 296 10.20 -19.60 -5.89
N GLU A 297 9.05 -19.63 -5.20
CA GLU A 297 7.81 -20.19 -5.75
C GLU A 297 7.41 -19.49 -7.06
N LYS A 298 7.52 -18.16 -7.10
CA LYS A 298 7.20 -17.37 -8.29
C LYS A 298 8.18 -17.64 -9.44
N LEU A 299 9.46 -17.80 -9.15
CA LEU A 299 10.50 -18.10 -10.13
C LEU A 299 10.38 -19.52 -10.68
N ALA A 300 9.99 -20.50 -9.86
CA ALA A 300 9.74 -21.87 -10.29
C ALA A 300 8.49 -22.02 -11.18
N SER A 301 7.56 -21.06 -11.13
CA SER A 301 6.32 -21.08 -11.92
C SER A 301 6.44 -20.51 -13.34
N ARG A 302 7.64 -20.13 -13.77
CA ARG A 302 7.93 -19.54 -15.10
C ARG A 302 8.55 -20.57 -16.03
#